data_AF-A0A9D1Z367-F1
#
_entry.id   AF-A0A9D1Z367-F1
#
_cell.length_a   1.000
_cell.length_b   1.000
_cell.length_c   1.000
_cell.angle_alpha   90.00
_cell.angle_beta   90.00
_cell.angle_gamma   90.00
#
_symmetry.space_group_name_H-M   'P 1'
#
loop_
_entity.id
_entity.type
_entity.pdbx_description
1 polymer ?
#
loop_
_entity_poly.entity_id
_entity_poly.type
_entity_poly.pdbx_seq_one_letter_code
_entity_poly.pdbx_strand_id
1 'polypeptide(L)'
;YMLLQVDKRFLQYLKQIDKIYNYMERQLYKSQRNKELIQLLDLEKSLVYFNTSLKANEVTLEKILRGRIITLYEEDHDLLEDVLIEVRQAIEMANIYSSIISGMMDAFASVISNNLNVIMKVLTSITILLTIPNIVFGFYGMNINGSGLPLDQFWWIPLAIAGGLIAVIAVILKKKDLF
;
A
#
# COMPACT_ATOMS: atom_id res chain seq x y z
N TYR A 1 23.31 -37.65 2.16
CA TYR A 1 24.25 -36.49 2.21
C TYR A 1 23.90 -35.33 1.29
N MET A 2 23.67 -35.50 -0.03
CA MET A 2 23.31 -34.36 -0.91
C MET A 2 21.98 -33.68 -0.54
N LEU A 3 20.93 -34.45 -0.22
CA LEU A 3 19.61 -33.90 0.17
C LEU A 3 19.68 -33.01 1.42
N LEU A 4 20.37 -33.47 2.46
CA LEU A 4 20.58 -32.72 3.71
C LEU A 4 21.40 -31.42 3.51
N GLN A 5 22.23 -31.40 2.46
CA GLN A 5 22.99 -30.21 2.08
C GLN A 5 22.14 -29.20 1.29
N VAL A 6 21.15 -29.69 0.54
CA VAL A 6 20.15 -28.88 -0.16
C VAL A 6 19.22 -28.23 0.85
N ASP A 7 18.73 -28.96 1.85
CA ASP A 7 17.86 -28.40 2.91
C ASP A 7 18.56 -27.30 3.71
N LYS A 8 19.81 -27.54 4.14
CA LYS A 8 20.59 -26.50 4.84
C LYS A 8 20.77 -25.23 4.00
N ARG A 9 20.92 -25.35 2.67
CA ARG A 9 20.99 -24.19 1.77
C ARG A 9 19.63 -23.50 1.66
N PHE A 10 18.54 -24.24 1.54
CA PHE A 10 17.18 -23.69 1.53
C PHE A 10 16.85 -22.94 2.83
N LEU A 11 17.20 -23.50 3.98
CA LEU A 11 16.99 -22.90 5.29
C LEU A 11 17.84 -21.62 5.48
N GLN A 12 19.04 -21.58 4.89
CA GLN A 12 19.84 -20.37 4.80
C GLN A 12 19.20 -19.29 3.92
N TYR A 13 18.65 -19.67 2.76
CA TYR A 13 17.92 -18.73 1.90
C TYR A 13 16.65 -18.20 2.58
N LEU A 14 15.93 -19.04 3.31
CA LEU A 14 14.76 -18.62 4.08
C LEU A 14 15.12 -17.58 5.15
N LYS A 15 16.23 -17.80 5.88
CA LYS A 15 16.75 -16.83 6.85
C LYS A 15 17.25 -15.53 6.20
N GLN A 16 17.78 -15.59 4.99
CA GLN A 16 18.15 -14.39 4.24
C GLN A 16 16.90 -13.61 3.82
N ILE A 17 15.88 -14.29 3.31
CA ILE A 17 14.60 -13.68 2.96
C ILE A 17 13.96 -13.03 4.20
N ASP A 18 13.97 -13.70 5.34
CA ASP A 18 13.47 -13.17 6.61
C ASP A 18 14.23 -11.89 7.07
N LYS A 19 15.55 -11.88 6.93
CA LYS A 19 16.35 -10.66 7.20
C LYS A 19 16.03 -9.51 6.25
N ILE A 20 15.84 -9.81 4.96
CA ILE A 20 15.51 -8.80 3.94
C ILE A 20 14.11 -8.25 4.20
N TYR A 21 13.15 -9.11 4.53
CA TYR A 21 11.80 -8.75 4.93
C TYR A 21 11.82 -7.80 6.14
N ASN A 22 12.47 -8.19 7.24
CA ASN A 22 12.59 -7.36 8.45
C ASN A 22 13.28 -6.01 8.18
N TYR A 23 14.26 -5.98 7.29
CA TYR A 23 14.91 -4.73 6.88
C TYR A 23 13.96 -3.83 6.09
N MET A 24 13.24 -4.40 5.13
CA MET A 24 12.26 -3.66 4.33
C MET A 24 11.10 -3.17 5.18
N GLU A 25 10.55 -3.99 6.08
CA GLU A 25 9.50 -3.62 7.04
C GLU A 25 9.90 -2.39 7.87
N ARG A 26 11.14 -2.36 8.38
CA ARG A 26 11.66 -1.21 9.14
C ARG A 26 11.86 0.05 8.29
N GLN A 27 12.21 -0.10 7.01
CA GLN A 27 12.34 1.02 6.07
C GLN A 27 10.95 1.57 5.68
N LEU A 28 9.96 0.69 5.52
CA LEU A 28 8.56 1.04 5.26
C LEU A 28 7.90 1.79 6.42
N TYR A 29 8.17 1.37 7.67
CA TYR A 29 7.76 2.13 8.87
C TYR A 29 8.29 3.57 8.89
N LYS A 30 9.36 3.85 8.15
CA LYS A 30 9.98 5.18 8.06
C LYS A 30 9.63 5.96 6.79
N SER A 31 9.00 5.35 5.78
CA SER A 31 8.90 5.94 4.44
C SER A 31 7.66 5.46 3.67
N GLN A 32 6.70 6.37 3.47
CA GLN A 32 5.55 6.20 2.56
C GLN A 32 5.93 6.57 1.11
N ARG A 33 6.94 5.92 0.54
CA ARG A 33 7.41 6.23 -0.82
C ARG A 33 7.16 5.06 -1.77
N ASN A 34 6.87 5.38 -3.03
CA ASN A 34 6.59 4.41 -4.10
C ASN A 34 7.69 3.35 -4.27
N LYS A 35 8.93 3.66 -3.92
CA LYS A 35 10.06 2.75 -4.08
C LYS A 35 9.95 1.55 -3.13
N GLU A 36 9.50 1.79 -1.91
CA GLU A 36 9.34 0.79 -0.85
C GLU A 36 8.15 -0.13 -1.16
N LEU A 37 7.09 0.39 -1.79
CA LEU A 37 5.99 -0.41 -2.33
C LEU A 37 6.42 -1.31 -3.49
N ILE A 38 7.24 -0.80 -4.41
CA ILE A 38 7.80 -1.62 -5.50
C ILE A 38 8.66 -2.74 -4.92
N GLN A 39 9.46 -2.46 -3.89
CA GLN A 39 10.25 -3.49 -3.22
C GLN A 39 9.36 -4.56 -2.58
N LEU A 40 8.26 -4.19 -1.90
CA LEU A 40 7.30 -5.16 -1.36
C LEU A 40 6.71 -6.07 -2.44
N LEU A 41 6.32 -5.49 -3.57
CA LEU A 41 5.79 -6.23 -4.71
C LEU A 41 6.82 -7.24 -5.26
N ASP A 42 8.10 -6.85 -5.33
CA ASP A 42 9.16 -7.76 -5.78
C ASP A 42 9.41 -8.90 -4.79
N LEU A 43 9.26 -8.63 -3.48
CA LEU A 43 9.38 -9.63 -2.43
C LEU A 43 8.19 -10.61 -2.44
N GLU A 44 6.96 -10.10 -2.62
CA GLU A 44 5.75 -10.91 -2.82
C GLU A 44 5.94 -11.87 -4.02
N LYS A 45 6.35 -11.34 -5.18
CA LYS A 45 6.63 -12.17 -6.36
C LYS A 45 7.65 -13.25 -6.07
N SER A 46 8.75 -12.89 -5.39
CA SER A 46 9.81 -13.84 -5.03
C SER A 46 9.29 -14.97 -4.15
N LEU A 47 8.42 -14.67 -3.18
CA LEU A 47 7.79 -15.67 -2.32
C LEU A 47 6.81 -16.57 -3.07
N VAL A 48 6.03 -16.03 -4.01
CA VAL A 48 5.14 -16.83 -4.88
C VAL A 48 5.94 -17.82 -5.73
N TYR A 49 7.04 -17.37 -6.34
CA TYR A 49 7.94 -18.27 -7.08
C TYR A 49 8.58 -19.32 -6.16
N PHE A 50 9.04 -18.91 -4.99
CA PHE A 50 9.66 -19.82 -4.01
C PHE A 50 8.68 -20.91 -3.54
N ASN A 51 7.46 -20.53 -3.19
CA ASN A 51 6.38 -21.44 -2.83
C ASN A 51 6.07 -22.44 -3.96
N THR A 52 5.97 -21.94 -5.20
CA THR A 52 5.74 -22.79 -6.39
C THR A 52 6.87 -23.80 -6.57
N SER A 53 8.14 -23.38 -6.41
CA SER A 53 9.29 -24.28 -6.47
C SER A 53 9.31 -25.30 -5.33
N LEU A 54 8.98 -24.89 -4.10
CA LEU A 54 8.87 -25.81 -2.96
C LEU A 54 7.78 -26.87 -3.19
N LYS A 55 6.62 -26.47 -3.73
CA LYS A 55 5.54 -27.40 -4.08
C LYS A 55 5.98 -28.43 -5.13
N ALA A 56 6.74 -28.00 -6.14
CA ALA A 56 7.28 -28.88 -7.16
C ALA A 56 8.33 -29.85 -6.58
N ASN A 57 9.16 -29.38 -5.65
CA ASN A 57 10.14 -30.19 -4.94
C ASN A 57 9.46 -31.21 -4.02
N GLU A 58 8.41 -30.82 -3.27
CA GLU A 58 7.59 -31.72 -2.44
C GLU A 58 7.09 -32.90 -3.27
N VAL A 59 6.45 -32.64 -4.41
CA VAL A 59 5.93 -33.70 -5.31
C VAL A 59 7.04 -34.62 -5.81
N THR A 60 8.23 -34.07 -6.05
CA THR A 60 9.39 -34.87 -6.49
C THR A 60 9.91 -35.75 -5.35
N LEU A 61 10.03 -35.22 -4.14
CA LEU A 61 10.42 -35.95 -2.94
C LEU A 61 9.41 -37.06 -2.61
N GLU A 62 8.11 -36.82 -2.73
CA GLU A 62 7.08 -37.85 -2.54
C GLU A 62 7.21 -39.00 -3.54
N LYS A 63 7.57 -38.71 -4.80
CA LYS A 63 7.80 -39.75 -5.82
C LYS A 63 9.04 -40.58 -5.50
N ILE A 64 10.08 -39.96 -4.93
CA ILE A 64 11.27 -40.66 -4.44
C ILE A 64 10.87 -41.56 -3.26
N LEU A 65 10.16 -41.04 -2.26
CA LEU A 65 9.71 -41.78 -1.07
C LEU A 65 8.91 -43.04 -1.42
N ARG A 66 8.04 -42.95 -2.44
CA ARG A 66 7.23 -44.09 -2.92
C ARG A 66 8.03 -45.14 -3.71
N GLY A 67 9.36 -45.04 -3.76
CA GLY A 67 10.25 -45.97 -4.46
C GLY A 67 10.10 -45.96 -5.99
N ARG A 68 9.47 -44.92 -6.57
CA ARG A 68 9.19 -44.86 -8.02
C ARG A 68 10.39 -44.42 -8.85
N ILE A 69 11.44 -43.90 -8.21
CA ILE A 69 12.60 -43.29 -8.89
C ILE A 69 13.90 -43.97 -8.47
N ILE A 70 14.06 -44.30 -7.18
CA ILE A 70 15.25 -44.93 -6.60
C ILE A 70 14.80 -45.93 -5.52
N THR A 71 15.47 -47.06 -5.38
CA THR A 71 15.31 -47.96 -4.23
C THR A 71 16.01 -47.37 -3.01
N LEU A 72 15.26 -47.02 -1.97
CA LEU A 72 15.80 -46.50 -0.70
C LEU A 72 16.10 -47.65 0.27
N TYR A 73 17.12 -47.47 1.12
CA TYR A 73 17.32 -48.29 2.32
C TYR A 73 16.41 -47.77 3.45
N GLU A 74 16.11 -48.58 4.48
CA GLU A 74 15.23 -48.18 5.60
C GLU A 74 15.67 -46.85 6.25
N GLU A 75 16.97 -46.65 6.46
CA GLU A 75 17.52 -45.41 7.04
C GLU A 75 17.30 -44.16 6.14
N ASP A 76 17.22 -44.34 4.81
CA ASP A 76 16.98 -43.25 3.88
C ASP A 76 15.48 -42.88 3.80
N HIS A 77 14.57 -43.79 4.19
CA HIS A 77 13.14 -43.52 4.26
C HIS A 77 12.80 -42.52 5.38
N ASP A 78 13.31 -42.76 6.59
CA ASP A 78 13.06 -41.90 7.75
C ASP A 78 13.62 -40.48 7.51
N LEU A 79 14.84 -40.39 6.97
CA LEU A 79 15.45 -39.12 6.59
C LEU A 79 14.63 -38.35 5.56
N LEU A 80 14.08 -39.05 4.56
CA LEU A 80 13.29 -38.40 3.51
C LEU A 80 11.92 -37.95 4.02
N GLU A 81 11.34 -38.66 4.98
CA GLU A 81 10.10 -38.26 5.66
C GLU A 81 10.30 -36.98 6.48
N ASP A 82 11.41 -36.86 7.21
CA ASP A 82 11.79 -35.62 7.92
C ASP A 82 11.96 -34.43 6.96
N VAL A 83 12.67 -34.62 5.83
CA VAL A 83 12.81 -33.58 4.80
C VAL A 83 11.43 -33.16 4.24
N LEU A 84 10.54 -34.11 4.02
CA LEU A 84 9.17 -33.83 3.54
C LEU A 84 8.37 -32.99 4.55
N ILE A 85 8.55 -33.23 5.84
CA ILE A 85 7.94 -32.42 6.91
C ILE A 85 8.50 -30.98 6.85
N GLU A 86 9.82 -30.81 6.77
CA GLU A 86 10.44 -29.47 6.68
C GLU A 86 10.01 -28.71 5.42
N VAL A 87 9.93 -29.38 4.26
CA VAL A 87 9.46 -28.77 3.01
C VAL A 87 8.00 -28.32 3.11
N ARG A 88 7.11 -29.13 3.69
CA ARG A 88 5.72 -28.75 3.94
C ARG A 88 5.62 -27.54 4.88
N GLN A 89 6.44 -27.51 5.92
CA GLN A 89 6.51 -26.35 6.81
C GLN A 89 6.99 -25.10 6.07
N ALA A 90 8.00 -25.21 5.21
CA ALA A 90 8.49 -24.09 4.42
C ALA A 90 7.43 -23.54 3.44
N ILE A 91 6.61 -24.42 2.85
CA ILE A 91 5.47 -24.05 1.99
C ILE A 91 4.44 -23.22 2.78
N GLU A 92 4.05 -23.70 3.96
CA GLU A 92 3.10 -22.99 4.83
C GLU A 92 3.65 -21.61 5.25
N MET A 93 4.92 -21.53 5.63
CA MET A 93 5.56 -20.26 5.97
C MET A 93 5.57 -19.29 4.78
N ALA A 94 5.86 -19.77 3.57
CA ALA A 94 5.84 -18.94 2.36
C ALA A 94 4.43 -18.42 2.01
N ASN A 95 3.40 -19.24 2.25
CA ASN A 95 1.99 -18.82 2.11
C ASN A 95 1.62 -17.74 3.12
N ILE A 96 1.96 -17.93 4.40
CA ILE A 96 1.69 -16.95 5.47
C ILE A 96 2.35 -15.61 5.15
N TYR A 97 3.64 -15.61 4.78
CA TYR A 97 4.35 -14.37 4.47
C TYR A 97 3.80 -13.68 3.21
N SER A 98 3.45 -14.43 2.17
CA SER A 98 2.78 -13.85 1.00
C SER A 98 1.48 -13.15 1.41
N SER A 99 0.65 -13.80 2.22
CA SER A 99 -0.61 -13.22 2.69
C SER A 99 -0.41 -11.96 3.54
N ILE A 100 0.61 -11.94 4.40
CA ILE A 100 0.95 -10.75 5.21
C ILE A 100 1.37 -9.59 4.30
N ILE A 101 2.19 -9.85 3.28
CA ILE A 101 2.65 -8.81 2.35
C ILE A 101 1.51 -8.25 1.52
N SER A 102 0.63 -9.09 0.99
CA SER A 102 -0.55 -8.62 0.25
C SER A 102 -1.44 -7.77 1.16
N GLY A 103 -1.70 -8.21 2.40
CA GLY A 103 -2.47 -7.43 3.38
C GLY A 103 -1.82 -6.10 3.76
N MET A 104 -0.48 -6.07 3.82
CA MET A 104 0.29 -4.84 4.03
C MET A 104 0.17 -3.89 2.83
N MET A 105 0.21 -4.41 1.60
CA MET A 105 0.03 -3.64 0.38
C MET A 105 -1.37 -3.00 0.30
N ASP A 106 -2.41 -3.74 0.68
CA ASP A 106 -3.78 -3.23 0.77
C ASP A 106 -3.91 -2.11 1.81
N ALA A 107 -3.31 -2.30 2.99
CA ALA A 107 -3.26 -1.26 4.02
C ALA A 107 -2.54 0.00 3.51
N PHE A 108 -1.45 -0.14 2.77
CA PHE A 108 -0.76 1.00 2.17
C PHE A 108 -1.58 1.69 1.08
N ALA A 109 -2.28 0.94 0.22
CA ALA A 109 -3.19 1.52 -0.76
C ALA A 109 -4.28 2.35 -0.08
N SER A 110 -4.80 1.87 1.06
CA SER A 110 -5.75 2.62 1.89
C SER A 110 -5.15 3.91 2.44
N VAL A 111 -3.91 3.89 2.97
CA VAL A 111 -3.26 5.10 3.47
C VAL A 111 -2.98 6.10 2.34
N ILE A 112 -2.54 5.64 1.17
CA ILE A 112 -2.35 6.51 -0.01
C ILE A 112 -3.67 7.17 -0.41
N SER A 113 -4.74 6.38 -0.51
CA SER A 113 -6.08 6.88 -0.84
C SER A 113 -6.56 7.91 0.19
N ASN A 114 -6.30 7.66 1.47
CA ASN A 114 -6.62 8.61 2.53
C ASN A 114 -5.81 9.91 2.39
N ASN A 115 -4.51 9.82 2.11
CA ASN A 115 -3.67 11.00 1.88
C ASN A 115 -4.13 11.81 0.67
N LEU A 116 -4.51 11.14 -0.42
CA LEU A 116 -5.08 11.79 -1.61
C LEU A 116 -6.38 12.49 -1.25
N ASN A 117 -7.28 11.83 -0.51
CA ASN A 117 -8.53 12.44 -0.05
C ASN A 117 -8.25 13.68 0.81
N VAL A 118 -7.29 13.62 1.74
CA VAL A 118 -6.91 14.79 2.56
C VAL A 118 -6.39 15.93 1.68
N ILE A 119 -5.47 15.67 0.75
CA ILE A 119 -4.92 16.69 -0.15
C ILE A 119 -6.01 17.30 -1.04
N MET A 120 -6.92 16.47 -1.58
CA MET A 120 -8.03 16.92 -2.40
C MET A 120 -8.99 17.80 -1.60
N LYS A 121 -9.33 17.42 -0.36
CA LYS A 121 -10.14 18.26 0.54
C LYS A 121 -9.50 19.62 0.79
N VAL A 122 -8.19 19.67 1.02
CA VAL A 122 -7.45 20.93 1.22
C VAL A 122 -7.47 21.79 -0.06
N LEU A 123 -7.12 21.20 -1.21
CA LEU A 123 -7.09 21.92 -2.49
C LEU A 123 -8.47 22.46 -2.87
N THR A 124 -9.52 21.64 -2.75
CA THR A 124 -10.90 22.05 -3.02
C THR A 124 -11.34 23.16 -2.09
N SER A 125 -11.00 23.07 -0.79
CA SER A 125 -11.34 24.11 0.17
C SER A 125 -10.68 25.46 -0.14
N ILE A 126 -9.38 25.46 -0.49
CA ILE A 126 -8.67 26.66 -0.94
C ILE A 126 -9.33 27.21 -2.22
N THR A 127 -9.65 26.34 -3.19
CA THR A 127 -10.27 26.74 -4.45
C THR A 127 -11.62 27.43 -4.22
N ILE A 128 -12.48 26.87 -3.36
CA ILE A 128 -13.77 27.47 -3.00
C ILE A 128 -13.57 28.85 -2.37
N LEU A 129 -12.66 28.97 -1.40
CA LEU A 129 -12.37 30.23 -0.71
C LEU A 129 -11.85 31.32 -1.67
N LEU A 130 -11.03 30.96 -2.67
CA LEU A 130 -10.53 31.90 -3.68
C LEU A 130 -11.57 32.28 -4.75
N THR A 131 -12.50 31.38 -5.06
CA THR A 131 -13.51 31.61 -6.11
C THR A 131 -14.56 32.64 -5.68
N ILE A 132 -14.92 32.69 -4.39
CA ILE A 132 -15.98 33.59 -3.89
C ILE A 132 -15.64 35.08 -4.08
N PRO A 133 -14.45 35.58 -3.64
CA PRO A 133 -14.06 36.97 -3.92
C PRO A 133 -14.05 37.26 -5.42
N ASN A 134 -13.51 36.35 -6.23
CA ASN A 134 -13.44 36.53 -7.68
C ASN A 134 -14.82 36.71 -8.30
N ILE A 135 -15.84 35.97 -7.84
CA ILE A 135 -17.22 36.13 -8.32
C ILE A 135 -17.79 37.48 -7.86
N VAL A 136 -17.61 37.85 -6.58
CA VAL A 136 -18.14 39.11 -6.04
C VAL A 136 -17.51 40.31 -6.73
N PHE A 137 -16.18 40.35 -6.83
CA PHE A 137 -15.48 41.39 -7.57
C PHE A 137 -15.76 41.34 -9.06
N GLY A 138 -15.98 40.15 -9.63
CA GLY A 138 -16.39 39.98 -11.01
C GLY A 138 -17.71 40.70 -11.32
N PHE A 139 -18.75 40.48 -10.51
CA PHE A 139 -20.05 41.14 -10.70
C PHE A 139 -19.99 42.65 -10.48
N TYR A 140 -19.32 43.12 -9.42
CA TYR A 140 -19.17 44.56 -9.14
C TYR A 140 -18.18 45.27 -10.09
N GLY A 141 -17.35 44.51 -10.81
CA GLY A 141 -16.46 45.04 -11.86
C GLY A 141 -17.10 45.10 -13.24
N MET A 142 -18.34 44.61 -13.42
CA MET A 142 -19.06 44.70 -14.68
C MET A 142 -19.61 46.12 -14.88
N ASN A 143 -19.34 46.72 -16.04
CA ASN A 143 -19.87 48.03 -16.42
C ASN A 143 -21.38 47.93 -16.75
N ILE A 144 -22.22 47.74 -15.73
CA ILE A 144 -23.68 47.67 -15.88
C ILE A 144 -24.20 49.12 -15.81
N ASN A 145 -24.43 49.72 -16.98
CA ASN A 145 -24.99 51.07 -17.09
C ASN A 145 -26.38 51.14 -16.41
N GLY A 146 -26.44 51.75 -15.23
CA GLY A 146 -27.63 52.46 -14.74
C GLY A 146 -28.68 51.67 -13.94
N SER A 147 -28.53 50.38 -13.66
CA SER A 147 -29.39 49.68 -12.69
C SER A 147 -28.82 48.35 -12.25
N GLY A 148 -28.77 48.13 -10.93
CA GLY A 148 -29.14 46.82 -10.40
C GLY A 148 -28.25 46.19 -9.33
N LEU A 149 -27.08 46.74 -8.99
CA LEU A 149 -26.29 46.21 -7.88
C LEU A 149 -26.59 46.97 -6.58
N PRO A 150 -26.88 46.26 -5.47
CA PRO A 150 -27.18 46.90 -4.20
C PRO A 150 -25.96 47.70 -3.73
N LEU A 151 -26.17 49.00 -3.52
CA LEU A 151 -25.23 49.92 -2.87
C LEU A 151 -23.88 50.10 -3.60
N ASP A 152 -23.87 50.07 -4.93
CA ASP A 152 -22.68 50.29 -5.79
C ASP A 152 -21.97 51.66 -5.60
N GLN A 153 -22.57 52.56 -4.83
CA GLN A 153 -22.00 53.87 -4.47
C GLN A 153 -20.80 53.78 -3.50
N PHE A 154 -20.66 52.66 -2.79
CA PHE A 154 -19.63 52.50 -1.76
C PHE A 154 -18.62 51.42 -2.12
N TRP A 155 -17.36 51.82 -2.29
CA TRP A 155 -16.22 50.95 -2.64
C TRP A 155 -15.97 49.78 -1.67
N TRP A 156 -16.43 49.88 -0.42
CA TRP A 156 -16.21 48.86 0.61
C TRP A 156 -17.29 47.76 0.65
N ILE A 157 -18.40 47.91 -0.07
CA ILE A 157 -19.52 46.96 -0.03
C ILE A 157 -19.20 45.62 -0.68
N PRO A 158 -18.55 45.56 -1.86
CA PRO A 158 -18.10 44.29 -2.44
C PRO A 158 -17.14 43.56 -1.50
N LEU A 159 -16.27 44.30 -0.80
CA LEU A 159 -15.33 43.76 0.18
C LEU A 159 -16.04 43.17 1.41
N ALA A 160 -17.06 43.88 1.93
CA ALA A 160 -17.85 43.42 3.06
C ALA A 160 -18.67 42.15 2.71
N ILE A 161 -19.28 42.11 1.52
CA ILE A 161 -20.03 40.94 1.03
C ILE A 161 -19.10 39.75 0.83
N ALA A 162 -17.96 39.94 0.15
CA ALA A 162 -16.98 38.88 -0.06
C ALA A 162 -16.43 38.34 1.26
N GLY A 163 -16.07 39.22 2.21
CA GLY A 163 -15.58 38.83 3.54
C GLY A 163 -16.64 38.07 4.35
N GLY A 164 -17.90 38.51 4.32
CA GLY A 164 -19.01 37.83 4.97
C GLY A 164 -19.26 36.43 4.39
N LEU A 165 -19.28 36.30 3.07
CA LEU A 165 -19.46 35.01 2.38
C LEU A 165 -18.31 34.04 2.65
N ILE A 166 -17.06 34.53 2.64
CA ILE A 166 -15.89 33.73 3.00
C ILE A 166 -16.02 33.21 4.44
N ALA A 167 -16.41 34.06 5.40
CA ALA A 167 -16.54 33.66 6.80
C ALA A 167 -17.61 32.57 6.99
N VAL A 168 -18.78 32.73 6.35
CA VAL A 168 -19.85 31.72 6.39
C VAL A 168 -19.38 30.39 5.80
N ILE A 169 -18.72 30.43 4.65
CA ILE A 169 -18.27 29.23 3.94
C ILE A 169 -17.11 28.56 4.68
N ALA A 170 -16.18 29.32 5.26
CA ALA A 170 -15.13 28.77 6.12
C ALA A 170 -15.70 28.01 7.32
N VAL A 171 -16.77 28.54 7.95
CA VAL A 171 -17.48 27.85 9.05
C VAL A 171 -18.15 26.56 8.55
N ILE A 172 -18.76 26.57 7.36
CA ILE A 172 -19.39 25.38 6.76
C ILE A 172 -18.35 24.32 6.41
N LEU A 173 -17.22 24.71 5.81
CA LEU A 173 -16.12 23.81 5.45
C LEU A 173 -15.51 23.17 6.70
N LYS A 174 -15.31 23.95 7.77
CA LYS A 174 -14.86 23.44 9.07
C LYS A 174 -15.85 22.45 9.70
N LYS A 175 -17.16 22.70 9.59
CA LYS A 175 -18.18 21.77 10.10
C LYS A 175 -18.29 20.46 9.31
N LYS A 176 -17.79 20.42 8.08
CA LYS A 176 -17.87 19.25 7.19
C LYS A 176 -16.59 18.40 7.16
N ASP A 177 -15.63 18.63 8.05
CA ASP A 177 -14.30 17.95 8.06
C ASP A 177 -13.63 17.93 6.67
N LEU A 178 -13.81 19.03 5.93
CA LEU A 178 -13.06 19.34 4.72
C LEU A 178 -11.72 20.04 5.05
N PHE A 179 -11.53 20.38 6.33
CA PHE A 179 -10.34 20.94 6.97
C PHE A 179 -10.01 20.16 8.23
#